data_AF-F7AUG3-F1
#
_entry.id   AF-F7AUG3-F1
#
_cell.length_a   1.000
_cell.length_b   1.000
_cell.length_c   1.000
_cell.angle_alpha   90.00
_cell.angle_beta   90.00
_cell.angle_gamma   90.00
#
_symmetry.space_group_name_H-M   'P 1'
#
loop_
_entity.id
_entity.type
_entity.pdbx_description
1 polymer ?
#
loop_
_entity_poly.entity_id
_entity_poly.type
_entity_poly.pdbx_seq_one_letter_code
_entity_poly.pdbx_strand_id
1 'polypeptide(L)'
;TEVFTTISPTIIQSRKKKFRYLTQPIEPKHHGNINDTRCLKLKESTTVSLVNFVVSSAPNFFPRQIIRETSGSISFVNGLSIKHVFVVGKSTDENTNLKIINEAEEHGDVLFYDYPDNYLNLVYKTLALLQWASENLSMQTIISKTDDDVAVDFFQLSRNLEEILDEVVQNVTASTDEHEKRKNIFENVPVICGVTYKTGERPLRDIHNKNYASIEEYAASTYPTHCGGPMYVVPVTMASRIYGLT
;
A
#
# COMPACT_ATOMS: atom_id res chain seq x y z
N THR A 1 -31.63 -5.55 -31.96
CA THR A 1 -31.12 -6.78 -31.30
C THR A 1 -29.64 -6.84 -31.54
N GLU A 2 -28.88 -6.14 -30.70
CA GLU A 2 -27.42 -6.09 -30.81
C GLU A 2 -26.82 -7.23 -29.99
N VAL A 3 -26.02 -8.05 -30.67
CA VAL A 3 -25.36 -9.21 -30.13
C VAL A 3 -24.21 -8.71 -29.26
N PHE A 4 -24.38 -8.74 -27.95
CA PHE A 4 -23.27 -8.66 -27.01
C PHE A 4 -22.41 -9.92 -27.19
N THR A 5 -21.35 -9.82 -27.99
CA THR A 5 -20.25 -10.78 -27.92
C THR A 5 -19.57 -10.59 -26.57
N THR A 6 -19.99 -11.41 -25.61
CA THR A 6 -19.26 -11.67 -24.38
C THR A 6 -17.88 -12.20 -24.77
N ILE A 7 -16.87 -11.35 -24.70
CA ILE A 7 -15.49 -11.80 -24.65
C ILE A 7 -15.35 -12.48 -23.30
N SER A 8 -15.48 -13.81 -23.27
CA SER A 8 -15.07 -14.60 -22.12
C SER A 8 -13.61 -14.24 -21.82
N PRO A 9 -13.25 -13.80 -20.61
CA PRO A 9 -11.86 -13.69 -20.26
C PRO A 9 -11.33 -15.12 -20.32
N THR A 10 -10.54 -15.44 -21.33
CA THR A 10 -9.62 -16.55 -21.24
C THR A 10 -8.74 -16.22 -20.04
N ILE A 11 -9.09 -16.77 -18.89
CA ILE A 11 -8.21 -16.84 -17.74
C ILE A 11 -7.07 -17.71 -18.22
N ILE A 12 -6.08 -17.07 -18.84
CA ILE A 12 -4.73 -17.60 -18.84
C ILE A 12 -4.47 -17.81 -17.36
N GLN A 13 -4.36 -19.06 -16.92
CA GLN A 13 -3.81 -19.38 -15.61
C GLN A 13 -2.35 -18.91 -15.63
N SER A 14 -2.14 -17.59 -15.59
CA SER A 14 -0.84 -17.02 -15.35
C SER A 14 -0.47 -17.49 -13.96
N ARG A 15 0.63 -18.24 -13.85
CA ARG A 15 1.20 -18.57 -12.55
C ARG A 15 1.35 -17.25 -11.81
N LYS A 16 0.66 -17.14 -10.66
CA LYS A 16 0.76 -16.03 -9.73
C LYS A 16 2.21 -15.59 -9.60
N LYS A 17 2.51 -14.35 -10.01
CA LYS A 17 3.88 -13.84 -9.98
C LYS A 17 4.30 -13.69 -8.53
N LYS A 18 5.18 -14.56 -8.08
CA LYS A 18 5.75 -14.51 -6.73
C LYS A 18 7.02 -13.67 -6.74
N PHE A 19 7.03 -12.64 -5.92
CA PHE A 19 8.19 -11.78 -5.68
C PHE A 19 9.04 -12.36 -4.57
N ARG A 20 10.36 -12.27 -4.76
CA ARG A 20 11.37 -12.57 -3.75
C ARG A 20 11.84 -11.26 -3.13
N TYR A 21 12.01 -11.26 -1.82
CA TYR A 21 12.52 -10.11 -1.07
C TYR A 21 13.98 -10.37 -0.67
N LEU A 22 14.86 -9.40 -0.95
CA LEU A 22 16.25 -9.39 -0.55
C LEU A 22 16.40 -8.88 0.89
N THR A 23 15.58 -7.90 1.26
CA THR A 23 15.41 -7.44 2.64
C THR A 23 13.92 -7.28 2.94
N GLN A 24 13.56 -7.36 4.20
CA GLN A 24 12.19 -7.14 4.66
C GLN A 24 12.23 -6.20 5.87
N PRO A 25 11.16 -5.40 6.08
CA PRO A 25 11.04 -4.59 7.27
C PRO A 25 11.16 -5.45 8.53
N ILE A 26 11.96 -4.98 9.48
CA ILE A 26 12.09 -5.62 10.78
C ILE A 26 10.90 -5.15 11.60
N GLU A 27 10.05 -6.09 12.03
CA GLU A 27 9.09 -5.81 13.09
C GLU A 27 9.85 -5.26 14.29
N PRO A 28 9.52 -4.05 14.80
CA PRO A 28 10.24 -3.50 15.92
C PRO A 28 10.17 -4.51 17.06
N LYS A 29 11.34 -5.04 17.45
CA LYS A 29 11.46 -5.71 18.74
C LYS A 29 10.94 -4.68 19.73
N HIS A 30 9.88 -5.01 20.49
CA HIS A 30 9.45 -4.16 21.59
C HIS A 30 10.64 -3.99 22.54
N HIS A 31 11.46 -2.95 22.35
CA HIS A 31 12.40 -2.45 23.34
C HIS A 31 11.65 -1.49 24.25
N GLY A 32 10.54 -1.98 24.80
CA GLY A 32 9.86 -1.40 25.93
C GLY A 32 10.23 -2.23 27.14
N ASN A 33 11.04 -1.65 28.04
CA ASN A 33 11.08 -2.14 29.41
C ASN A 33 9.64 -2.26 29.92
N ILE A 34 9.24 -3.45 30.34
CA ILE A 34 7.90 -3.79 30.89
C ILE A 34 7.50 -2.88 32.07
N ASN A 35 8.43 -2.06 32.57
CA ASN A 35 8.25 -1.16 33.71
C ASN A 35 8.14 0.35 33.35
N ASP A 36 8.17 0.77 32.07
CA ASP A 36 7.84 2.18 31.76
C ASP A 36 6.32 2.39 31.78
N THR A 37 5.82 2.60 32.99
CA THR A 37 4.40 2.85 33.29
C THR A 37 3.90 4.22 32.85
N ARG A 38 4.69 4.98 32.08
CA ARG A 38 4.28 6.30 31.54
C ARG A 38 3.45 6.22 30.25
N CYS A 39 3.34 5.05 29.62
CA CYS A 39 2.51 4.84 28.41
C CYS A 39 1.30 3.92 28.60
N LEU A 40 0.83 3.71 29.84
CA LEU A 40 -0.36 2.89 30.11
C LEU A 40 -1.45 3.66 30.87
N LYS A 41 -1.86 4.80 30.31
CA LYS A 41 -3.18 5.39 30.58
C LYS A 41 -3.68 6.16 29.35
N LEU A 42 -4.05 5.43 28.31
CA LEU A 42 -4.99 5.94 27.32
C LEU A 42 -6.20 5.02 27.36
N LYS A 43 -7.38 5.65 27.44
CA LYS A 43 -8.71 5.02 27.43
C LYS A 43 -8.79 3.95 26.33
N GLU A 44 -9.70 2.99 26.50
CA GLU A 44 -10.12 1.97 25.52
C GLU A 44 -10.65 2.60 24.20
N SER A 45 -9.82 3.33 23.48
CA SER A 45 -10.00 3.71 22.09
C SER A 45 -9.30 2.63 21.27
N THR A 46 -10.04 1.99 20.36
CA THR A 46 -9.51 0.88 19.58
C THR A 46 -8.39 1.40 18.67
N THR A 47 -7.14 0.99 18.92
CA THR A 47 -6.02 1.33 18.06
C THR A 47 -6.20 0.70 16.67
N VAL A 48 -6.12 1.51 15.61
CA VAL A 48 -6.12 1.06 14.21
C VAL A 48 -4.67 0.99 13.72
N SER A 49 -4.30 -0.08 13.03
CA SER A 49 -2.96 -0.21 12.43
C SER A 49 -2.97 0.19 10.97
N LEU A 50 -2.06 1.10 10.59
CA LEU A 50 -1.77 1.52 9.22
C LEU A 50 -0.31 1.19 8.88
N VAL A 51 -0.09 0.55 7.73
CA VAL A 51 1.24 0.47 7.10
C VAL A 51 1.27 1.35 5.86
N ASN A 52 2.03 2.43 5.90
CA ASN A 52 2.28 3.29 4.75
C ASN A 52 3.47 2.75 3.94
N PHE A 53 3.17 2.12 2.81
CA PHE A 53 4.18 1.75 1.81
C PHE A 53 4.53 2.97 0.96
N VAL A 54 5.77 3.42 1.07
CA VAL A 54 6.34 4.50 0.25
C VAL A 54 7.10 3.85 -0.91
N VAL A 55 6.58 3.99 -2.11
CA VAL A 55 7.22 3.49 -3.33
C VAL A 55 8.34 4.45 -3.70
N SER A 56 9.58 3.95 -3.67
CA SER A 56 10.78 4.77 -3.88
C SER A 56 11.69 4.15 -4.92
N SER A 57 12.38 4.98 -5.70
CA SER A 57 13.38 4.49 -6.65
C SER A 57 14.67 4.08 -5.93
N ALA A 58 15.35 3.05 -6.43
CA ALA A 58 16.62 2.56 -5.88
C ALA A 58 17.63 3.66 -5.45
N PRO A 59 17.95 4.67 -6.30
CA PRO A 59 18.90 5.72 -5.94
C PRO A 59 18.34 6.80 -4.99
N ASN A 60 17.05 6.79 -4.65
CA ASN A 60 16.39 7.85 -3.88
C ASN A 60 16.63 7.74 -2.37
N PHE A 61 17.89 7.59 -1.93
CA PHE A 61 18.24 7.55 -0.50
C PHE A 61 17.86 8.86 0.22
N PHE A 62 18.13 10.00 -0.41
CA PHE A 62 17.85 11.31 0.19
C PHE A 62 16.34 11.58 0.39
N PRO A 63 15.46 11.37 -0.61
CA PRO A 63 14.01 11.44 -0.40
C PRO A 63 13.51 10.53 0.73
N ARG A 64 13.99 9.28 0.81
CA ARG A 64 13.62 8.37 1.92
C ARG A 64 14.04 8.93 3.27
N GLN A 65 15.25 9.47 3.38
CA GLN A 65 15.72 10.11 4.60
C GLN A 65 14.87 11.32 5.00
N ILE A 66 14.52 12.19 4.05
CA ILE A 66 13.64 13.34 4.32
C ILE A 66 12.27 12.88 4.81
N ILE A 67 11.69 11.82 4.22
CA ILE A 67 10.42 11.27 4.69
C ILE A 67 10.56 10.75 6.13
N ARG A 68 11.61 10.00 6.47
CA ARG A 68 11.87 9.53 7.84
C ARG A 68 11.92 10.68 8.85
N GLU A 69 12.55 11.80 8.48
CA GLU A 69 12.73 12.97 9.34
C GLU A 69 11.49 13.88 9.40
N THR A 70 10.52 13.72 8.50
CA THR A 70 9.34 14.58 8.38
C THR A 70 8.05 13.80 8.66
N SER A 71 7.17 13.62 7.67
CA SER A 71 5.88 12.96 7.84
C SER A 71 6.01 11.50 8.26
N GLY A 72 7.10 10.84 7.89
CA GLY A 72 7.42 9.45 8.28
C GLY A 72 7.94 9.29 9.71
N SER A 73 8.13 10.38 10.46
CA SER A 73 8.45 10.32 11.89
C SER A 73 7.21 10.05 12.76
N ILE A 74 6.01 10.23 12.19
CA ILE A 74 4.73 10.08 12.90
C ILE A 74 4.38 8.60 13.00
N SER A 75 4.61 7.99 14.16
CA SER A 75 4.30 6.58 14.43
C SER A 75 2.95 6.34 15.12
N PHE A 76 2.34 7.39 15.70
CA PHE A 76 1.04 7.31 16.34
C PHE A 76 0.33 8.67 16.36
N VAL A 77 -0.95 8.72 15.95
CA VAL A 77 -1.77 9.93 15.99
C VAL A 77 -3.26 9.56 16.07
N ASN A 78 -4.02 10.17 16.98
CA ASN A 78 -5.48 9.97 17.12
C ASN A 78 -5.93 8.48 17.09
N GLY A 79 -5.25 7.60 17.83
CA GLY A 79 -5.59 6.17 17.83
C GLY A 79 -5.11 5.38 16.61
N LEU A 80 -4.50 6.02 15.62
CA LEU A 80 -3.89 5.38 14.45
C LEU A 80 -2.41 5.11 14.73
N SER A 81 -2.03 3.84 14.80
CA SER A 81 -0.63 3.40 14.81
C SER A 81 -0.12 3.24 13.38
N ILE A 82 0.99 3.91 13.05
CA ILE A 82 1.49 4.03 11.69
C ILE A 82 2.90 3.43 11.63
N LYS A 83 3.12 2.55 10.64
CA LYS A 83 4.44 2.09 10.23
C LYS A 83 4.73 2.58 8.82
N HIS A 84 5.95 3.00 8.56
CA HIS A 84 6.40 3.38 7.23
C HIS A 84 7.30 2.28 6.67
N VAL A 85 7.08 1.90 5.42
CA VAL A 85 7.88 0.88 4.73
C VAL A 85 8.25 1.40 3.36
N PHE A 86 9.55 1.49 3.06
CA PHE A 86 10.03 1.86 1.74
C PHE A 86 10.10 0.65 0.82
N VAL A 87 9.42 0.71 -0.32
CA VAL A 87 9.39 -0.37 -1.32
C VAL A 87 10.34 -0.01 -2.45
N VAL A 88 11.40 -0.79 -2.60
CA VAL A 88 12.53 -0.47 -3.48
C VAL A 88 12.87 -1.67 -4.36
N GLY A 89 13.10 -1.45 -5.66
CA GLY A 89 13.53 -2.50 -6.61
C GLY A 89 15.04 -2.50 -6.83
N LYS A 90 15.53 -3.43 -7.66
CA LYS A 90 16.96 -3.52 -7.99
C LYS A 90 17.40 -2.44 -8.96
N SER A 91 18.47 -1.73 -8.59
CA SER A 91 19.23 -0.91 -9.50
C SER A 91 20.06 -1.78 -10.46
N THR A 92 20.36 -1.23 -11.64
CA THR A 92 21.38 -1.78 -12.54
C THR A 92 22.81 -1.56 -12.01
N ASP A 93 22.98 -0.62 -11.08
CA ASP A 93 24.23 -0.39 -10.37
C ASP A 93 24.27 -1.22 -9.07
N GLU A 94 25.16 -2.20 -9.01
CA GLU A 94 25.30 -3.07 -7.83
C GLU A 94 25.78 -2.32 -6.58
N ASN A 95 26.51 -1.21 -6.72
CA ASN A 95 26.87 -0.39 -5.57
C ASN A 95 25.65 0.26 -4.92
N THR A 96 24.65 0.66 -5.73
CA THR A 96 23.36 1.13 -5.24
C THR A 96 22.62 0.02 -4.51
N ASN A 97 22.61 -1.22 -5.03
CA ASN A 97 21.99 -2.36 -4.36
C ASN A 97 22.61 -2.67 -2.99
N LEU A 98 23.95 -2.61 -2.87
CA LEU A 98 24.65 -2.76 -1.59
C LEU A 98 24.29 -1.65 -0.59
N LYS A 99 24.19 -0.40 -1.06
CA LYS A 99 23.75 0.72 -0.21
C LYS A 99 22.31 0.54 0.29
N ILE A 100 21.41 -0.01 -0.53
CA ILE A 100 20.03 -0.32 -0.11
C ILE A 100 20.02 -1.39 0.98
N ILE A 101 20.87 -2.41 0.88
CA ILE A 101 20.99 -3.44 1.93
C ILE A 101 21.48 -2.81 3.24
N ASN A 102 22.51 -1.96 3.19
CA ASN A 102 23.01 -1.26 4.39
C ASN A 102 21.92 -0.34 5.00
N GLU A 103 21.19 0.39 4.16
CA GLU A 103 20.06 1.23 4.59
C GLU A 103 18.97 0.37 5.27
N ALA A 104 18.67 -0.81 4.71
CA ALA A 104 17.70 -1.73 5.28
C ALA A 104 18.15 -2.28 6.65
N GLU A 105 19.44 -2.58 6.82
CA GLU A 105 20.02 -3.02 8.09
C GLU A 105 20.02 -1.89 9.13
N GLU A 106 20.29 -0.65 8.72
CA GLU A 106 20.35 0.53 9.58
C GLU A 106 18.95 0.94 10.08
N HIS A 107 17.96 1.02 9.19
CA HIS A 107 16.65 1.58 9.52
C HIS A 107 15.56 0.51 9.76
N GLY A 108 15.73 -0.70 9.23
CA GLY A 108 14.75 -1.78 9.39
C GLY A 108 13.40 -1.54 8.70
N ASP A 109 13.30 -0.57 7.80
CA ASP A 109 12.04 -0.14 7.18
C ASP A 109 12.01 -0.35 5.65
N VAL A 110 12.97 -1.08 5.08
CA VAL A 110 13.09 -1.26 3.64
C VAL A 110 12.63 -2.66 3.20
N LEU A 111 11.60 -2.68 2.36
CA LEU A 111 11.18 -3.84 1.57
C LEU A 111 11.87 -3.83 0.20
N PHE A 112 13.04 -4.48 0.13
CA PHE A 112 13.82 -4.59 -1.10
C PHE A 112 13.44 -5.86 -1.85
N TYR A 113 12.87 -5.75 -3.06
CA TYR A 113 12.44 -6.90 -3.86
C TYR A 113 13.35 -7.15 -5.08
N ASP A 114 13.52 -8.42 -5.44
CA ASP A 114 14.46 -8.91 -6.47
C ASP A 114 13.87 -8.75 -7.89
N TYR A 115 13.62 -7.51 -8.31
CA TYR A 115 13.18 -7.16 -9.66
C TYR A 115 13.69 -5.78 -10.07
N PRO A 116 14.01 -5.55 -11.37
CA PRO A 116 14.51 -4.25 -11.82
C PRO A 116 13.62 -3.07 -11.45
N ASP A 117 14.26 -1.99 -11.01
CA ASP A 117 13.63 -0.71 -10.71
C ASP A 117 13.65 0.21 -11.92
N ASN A 118 12.50 0.32 -12.57
CA ASN A 118 12.30 1.12 -13.76
C ASN A 118 10.83 1.55 -13.84
N TYR A 119 10.60 2.71 -14.47
CA TYR A 119 9.28 3.35 -14.50
C TYR A 119 8.18 2.44 -15.09
N LEU A 120 8.49 1.69 -16.15
CA LEU A 120 7.56 0.73 -16.75
C LEU A 120 7.22 -0.45 -15.81
N ASN A 121 8.04 -0.68 -14.78
CA ASN A 121 7.91 -1.75 -13.82
C ASN A 121 7.31 -1.29 -12.48
N LEU A 122 6.75 -0.08 -12.40
CA LEU A 122 6.04 0.40 -11.20
C LEU A 122 4.92 -0.54 -10.75
N VAL A 123 4.23 -1.19 -11.69
CA VAL A 123 3.21 -2.22 -11.39
C VAL A 123 3.80 -3.35 -10.54
N TYR A 124 5.05 -3.74 -10.79
CA TYR A 124 5.70 -4.79 -10.01
C TYR A 124 6.08 -4.35 -8.59
N LYS A 125 6.35 -3.06 -8.34
CA LYS A 125 6.46 -2.53 -6.97
C LYS A 125 5.14 -2.67 -6.22
N THR A 126 4.04 -2.33 -6.88
CA THR A 126 2.70 -2.48 -6.30
C THR A 126 2.35 -3.96 -6.07
N LEU A 127 2.68 -4.87 -6.98
CA LEU A 127 2.43 -6.29 -6.73
C LEU A 127 3.33 -6.85 -5.61
N ALA A 128 4.59 -6.43 -5.54
CA ALA A 128 5.52 -6.83 -4.48
C ALA A 128 5.05 -6.34 -3.09
N LEU A 129 4.55 -5.11 -2.96
CA LEU A 129 4.01 -4.63 -1.68
C LEU A 129 2.71 -5.34 -1.31
N LEU A 130 1.82 -5.60 -2.27
CA LEU A 130 0.55 -6.29 -2.02
C LEU A 130 0.77 -7.74 -1.58
N GLN A 131 1.73 -8.44 -2.20
CA GLN A 131 2.16 -9.75 -1.75
C GLN A 131 2.64 -9.69 -0.29
N TRP A 132 3.60 -8.81 0.00
CA TRP A 132 4.20 -8.75 1.34
C TRP A 132 3.13 -8.43 2.40
N ALA A 133 2.25 -7.47 2.12
CA ALA A 133 1.13 -7.12 2.99
C ALA A 133 0.21 -8.32 3.24
N SER A 134 -0.15 -9.07 2.21
CA SER A 134 -1.03 -10.24 2.33
C SER A 134 -0.41 -11.40 3.10
N GLU A 135 0.92 -11.52 3.08
CA GLU A 135 1.67 -12.62 3.71
C GLU A 135 2.07 -12.29 5.17
N ASN A 136 2.23 -11.01 5.52
CA ASN A 136 2.85 -10.59 6.78
C ASN A 136 1.96 -9.71 7.67
N LEU A 137 0.89 -9.12 7.16
CA LEU A 137 0.01 -8.25 7.95
C LEU A 137 -1.28 -8.97 8.36
N SER A 138 -1.82 -8.57 9.51
CA SER A 138 -3.15 -8.99 9.95
C SER A 138 -4.21 -8.50 8.95
N MET A 139 -5.27 -9.29 8.77
CA MET A 139 -6.46 -8.87 8.00
C MET A 139 -7.16 -7.64 8.62
N GLN A 140 -6.83 -7.30 9.88
CA GLN A 140 -7.32 -6.13 10.61
C GLN A 140 -6.38 -4.92 10.49
N THR A 141 -5.56 -4.88 9.44
CA THR A 141 -4.62 -3.78 9.16
C THR A 141 -5.07 -3.03 7.91
N ILE A 142 -4.88 -1.71 7.91
CA ILE A 142 -5.04 -0.86 6.74
C ILE A 142 -3.65 -0.63 6.13
N ILE A 143 -3.58 -0.55 4.81
CA ILE A 143 -2.36 -0.16 4.10
C ILE A 143 -2.62 1.08 3.27
N SER A 144 -1.61 1.93 3.16
CA SER A 144 -1.57 2.98 2.14
C SER A 144 -0.38 2.76 1.23
N LYS A 145 -0.54 3.12 -0.04
CA LYS A 145 0.59 3.31 -0.96
C LYS A 145 0.77 4.80 -1.16
N THR A 146 2.01 5.26 -1.15
CA THR A 146 2.43 6.64 -1.45
C THR A 146 3.66 6.64 -2.34
N ASP A 147 3.98 7.76 -2.98
CA ASP A 147 5.25 7.97 -3.69
C ASP A 147 6.25 8.70 -2.77
N ASP A 148 7.54 8.61 -3.07
CA ASP A 148 8.62 9.22 -2.27
C ASP A 148 8.80 10.73 -2.47
N ASP A 149 7.95 11.34 -3.30
CA ASP A 149 7.82 12.79 -3.50
C ASP A 149 6.51 13.35 -2.89
N VAL A 150 5.86 12.59 -2.00
CA VAL A 150 4.60 12.96 -1.36
C VAL A 150 4.72 13.07 0.15
N ALA A 151 4.23 14.19 0.69
CA ALA A 151 3.98 14.34 2.12
C ALA A 151 2.51 14.01 2.44
N VAL A 152 2.28 13.15 3.43
CA VAL A 152 0.94 12.78 3.90
C VAL A 152 0.62 13.52 5.20
N ASP A 153 -0.55 14.14 5.26
CA ASP A 153 -1.12 14.63 6.51
C ASP A 153 -1.77 13.46 7.29
N PHE A 154 -1.00 12.83 8.16
CA PHE A 154 -1.49 11.72 9.00
C PHE A 154 -2.51 12.16 10.06
N PHE A 155 -2.57 13.44 10.43
CA PHE A 155 -3.61 13.96 11.31
C PHE A 155 -4.97 14.01 10.60
N GLN A 156 -4.99 14.48 9.35
CA GLN A 156 -6.22 14.45 8.55
C GLN A 156 -6.60 13.02 8.16
N LEU A 157 -5.62 12.17 7.80
CA LEU A 157 -5.89 10.78 7.46
C LEU A 157 -6.50 10.01 8.64
N SER A 158 -6.01 10.20 9.86
CA SER A 158 -6.56 9.52 11.05
C SER A 158 -8.02 9.91 11.31
N ARG A 159 -8.38 11.19 11.20
CA ARG A 159 -9.77 11.65 11.31
C ARG A 159 -10.67 11.03 10.24
N ASN A 160 -10.23 11.04 8.99
CA ASN A 160 -11.01 10.45 7.89
C ASN A 160 -11.21 8.93 8.08
N LEU A 161 -10.17 8.23 8.55
CA LEU A 161 -10.27 6.79 8.84
C LEU A 161 -11.19 6.51 10.02
N GLU A 162 -11.16 7.33 11.07
CA GLU A 162 -12.08 7.24 12.20
C GLU A 162 -13.53 7.38 11.74
N GLU A 163 -13.86 8.43 10.98
CA GLU A 163 -15.20 8.67 10.43
C GLU A 163 -15.69 7.49 9.56
N ILE A 164 -14.84 6.97 8.68
CA ILE A 164 -15.17 5.83 7.81
C ILE A 164 -15.38 4.56 8.63
N LEU A 165 -14.52 4.29 9.61
CA LEU A 165 -14.63 3.09 10.44
C LEU A 165 -15.88 3.14 11.32
N ASP A 166 -16.23 4.30 11.86
CA ASP A 166 -17.47 4.49 12.62
C ASP A 166 -18.71 4.20 11.75
N GLU A 167 -18.74 4.68 10.51
CA GLU A 167 -19.82 4.38 9.56
C GLU A 167 -19.90 2.88 9.25
N VAL A 168 -18.77 2.23 9.00
CA VAL A 168 -18.72 0.79 8.70
C VAL A 168 -19.18 -0.02 9.91
N VAL A 169 -18.74 0.33 11.13
CA VAL A 169 -19.12 -0.36 12.37
C VAL A 169 -20.64 -0.28 12.62
N GLN A 170 -21.27 0.84 12.28
CA GLN A 170 -22.73 1.00 12.41
C GLN A 170 -23.51 0.15 11.40
N ASN A 171 -22.93 -0.12 10.23
CA ASN A 171 -23.58 -0.84 9.13
C ASN A 171 -23.33 -2.36 9.13
N VAL A 172 -22.29 -2.84 9.80
CA VAL A 172 -22.01 -4.28 9.91
C VAL A 172 -22.91 -4.91 10.97
N THR A 173 -23.77 -5.84 10.55
CA THR A 173 -24.69 -6.58 11.44
C THR A 173 -23.93 -7.28 12.57
N ALA A 174 -24.50 -7.25 13.78
CA ALA A 174 -23.91 -7.85 14.97
C ALA A 174 -23.63 -9.35 14.78
N SER A 175 -22.36 -9.74 14.56
CA SER A 175 -21.91 -11.10 14.84
C SER A 175 -21.65 -11.22 16.34
N THR A 176 -22.01 -12.37 16.92
CA THR A 176 -21.68 -12.72 18.31
C THR A 176 -20.20 -13.09 18.47
N ASP A 177 -19.50 -13.38 17.37
CA ASP A 177 -18.05 -13.58 17.35
C ASP A 177 -17.36 -12.24 17.06
N GLU A 178 -16.64 -11.72 18.06
CA GLU A 178 -15.86 -10.49 17.95
C GLU A 178 -14.76 -10.57 16.89
N HIS A 179 -14.20 -11.76 16.63
CA HIS A 179 -13.21 -11.95 15.57
C HIS A 179 -13.83 -11.82 14.18
N GLU A 180 -14.99 -12.46 13.96
CA GLU A 180 -15.73 -12.38 12.72
C GLU A 180 -16.28 -10.97 12.48
N LYS A 181 -16.80 -10.33 13.53
CA LYS A 181 -17.23 -8.93 13.49
C LYS A 181 -16.11 -7.99 13.06
N ARG A 182 -14.92 -8.13 13.66
CA ARG A 182 -13.73 -7.33 13.27
C ARG A 182 -13.32 -7.60 11.84
N LYS A 183 -13.28 -8.86 11.40
CA LYS A 183 -13.00 -9.20 10.00
C LYS A 183 -14.00 -8.53 9.04
N ASN A 184 -15.30 -8.61 9.34
CA ASN A 184 -16.36 -8.01 8.53
C ASN A 184 -16.22 -6.48 8.43
N ILE A 185 -15.78 -5.80 9.50
CA ILE A 185 -15.50 -4.35 9.45
C ILE A 185 -14.43 -4.06 8.39
N PHE A 186 -13.26 -4.70 8.48
CA PHE A 186 -12.16 -4.42 7.54
C PHE A 186 -12.46 -4.87 6.09
N GLU A 187 -13.33 -5.85 5.87
CA GLU A 187 -13.79 -6.23 4.52
C GLU A 187 -14.69 -5.18 3.87
N ASN A 188 -15.36 -4.35 4.67
CA ASN A 188 -16.27 -3.29 4.20
C ASN A 188 -15.63 -1.90 4.18
N VAL A 189 -14.36 -1.76 4.56
CA VAL A 189 -13.62 -0.49 4.40
C VAL A 189 -13.43 -0.22 2.89
N PRO A 190 -13.88 0.94 2.39
CA PRO A 190 -13.79 1.27 0.97
C PRO A 190 -12.35 1.56 0.52
N VAL A 191 -12.14 1.59 -0.79
CA VAL A 191 -10.91 2.17 -1.36
C VAL A 191 -10.97 3.68 -1.20
N ILE A 192 -9.96 4.26 -0.57
CA ILE A 192 -9.85 5.71 -0.39
C ILE A 192 -8.79 6.22 -1.36
N CYS A 193 -9.20 7.10 -2.27
CA CYS A 193 -8.27 7.79 -3.17
C CYS A 193 -7.69 9.01 -2.48
N GLY A 194 -6.37 9.12 -2.40
CA GLY A 194 -5.71 10.23 -1.71
C GLY A 194 -5.81 11.58 -2.42
N VAL A 195 -6.07 11.59 -3.74
CA VAL A 195 -6.14 12.83 -4.52
C VAL A 195 -7.36 12.87 -5.43
N THR A 196 -7.45 11.97 -6.42
CA THR A 196 -8.58 11.99 -7.39
C THR A 196 -9.21 10.62 -7.55
N TYR A 197 -10.53 10.60 -7.64
CA TYR A 197 -11.31 9.45 -8.09
C TYR A 197 -11.68 9.66 -9.55
N LYS A 198 -11.23 8.77 -10.44
CA LYS A 198 -11.38 8.93 -11.89
C LYS A 198 -12.30 7.88 -12.48
N THR A 199 -13.20 8.33 -13.35
CA THR A 199 -14.12 7.48 -14.13
C THR A 199 -14.06 7.86 -15.60
N GLY A 200 -14.03 6.85 -16.49
CA GLY A 200 -14.05 7.07 -17.94
C GLY A 200 -12.82 7.78 -18.52
N GLU A 201 -11.68 7.80 -17.80
CA GLU A 201 -10.44 8.39 -18.30
C GLU A 201 -9.97 7.65 -19.55
N ARG A 202 -9.59 8.39 -20.60
CA ARG A 202 -9.08 7.81 -21.84
C ARG A 202 -7.56 7.61 -21.74
N PRO A 203 -7.02 6.48 -22.24
CA PRO A 203 -5.58 6.30 -22.36
C PRO A 203 -4.97 7.39 -23.24
N LEU A 204 -3.85 7.97 -22.80
CA LEU A 204 -3.13 8.97 -23.57
C LEU A 204 -2.38 8.27 -24.70
N ARG A 205 -2.65 8.68 -25.95
CA ARG A 205 -2.09 8.07 -27.17
C ARG A 205 -1.00 8.91 -27.83
N ASP A 206 -0.60 10.00 -27.20
CA ASP A 206 0.54 10.81 -27.64
C ASP A 206 1.83 10.17 -27.13
N ILE A 207 2.72 9.76 -28.04
CA ILE A 207 3.99 9.09 -27.74
C ILE A 207 4.96 9.96 -26.93
N HIS A 208 4.78 11.29 -26.93
CA HIS A 208 5.60 12.21 -26.15
C HIS A 208 5.08 12.38 -24.72
N ASN A 209 3.93 11.80 -24.39
CA ASN A 209 3.38 11.85 -23.05
C ASN A 209 4.05 10.79 -22.16
N LYS A 210 4.46 11.18 -20.95
CA LYS A 210 5.04 10.24 -19.96
C LYS A 210 4.12 9.05 -19.61
N ASN A 211 2.81 9.24 -19.75
CA ASN A 211 1.78 8.24 -19.48
C ASN A 211 1.19 7.67 -20.79
N TYR A 212 1.95 7.70 -21.90
CA TYR A 212 1.57 7.08 -23.15
C TYR A 212 1.24 5.59 -22.94
N ALA A 213 0.11 5.16 -23.50
CA ALA A 213 -0.24 3.76 -23.62
C ALA A 213 -0.57 3.47 -25.08
N SER A 214 0.12 2.50 -25.68
CA SER A 214 -0.17 2.06 -27.05
C SER A 214 -1.47 1.27 -27.12
N ILE A 215 -2.04 1.16 -28.32
CA ILE A 215 -3.22 0.32 -28.57
C ILE A 215 -2.90 -1.15 -28.29
N GLU A 216 -1.66 -1.58 -28.55
CA GLU A 216 -1.17 -2.94 -28.29
C GLU A 216 -1.11 -3.24 -26.79
N GLU A 217 -0.63 -2.30 -25.96
CA GLU A 217 -0.59 -2.46 -24.50
C GLU A 217 -1.99 -2.38 -23.88
N TYR A 218 -2.85 -1.50 -24.39
CA TYR A 218 -4.19 -1.29 -23.86
C TYR A 218 -5.18 -0.90 -24.95
N ALA A 219 -5.93 -1.87 -25.47
CA ALA A 219 -6.84 -1.67 -26.59
C ALA A 219 -8.15 -0.95 -26.23
N ALA A 220 -8.57 -0.98 -24.96
CA ALA A 220 -9.84 -0.38 -24.55
C ALA A 220 -9.81 1.16 -24.65
N SER A 221 -10.98 1.75 -24.89
CA SER A 221 -11.13 3.19 -25.10
C SER A 221 -11.04 4.02 -23.82
N THR A 222 -11.26 3.40 -22.67
CA THR A 222 -11.27 4.04 -21.35
C THR A 222 -10.69 3.10 -20.31
N TYR A 223 -9.93 3.64 -19.36
CA TYR A 223 -9.51 2.90 -18.18
C TYR A 223 -10.70 2.58 -17.27
N PRO A 224 -10.63 1.49 -16.49
CA PRO A 224 -11.58 1.26 -15.41
C PRO A 224 -11.53 2.40 -14.40
N THR A 225 -12.55 2.48 -13.57
CA THR A 225 -12.56 3.39 -12.43
C THR A 225 -11.36 3.13 -11.52
N HIS A 226 -10.63 4.19 -11.17
CA HIS A 226 -9.40 4.07 -10.38
C HIS A 226 -9.08 5.34 -9.59
N CYS A 227 -8.16 5.21 -8.63
CA CYS A 227 -7.57 6.36 -7.96
C CYS A 227 -6.48 6.99 -8.83
N GLY A 228 -6.65 8.24 -9.21
CA GLY A 228 -5.61 9.04 -9.84
C GLY A 228 -4.74 9.75 -8.81
N GLY A 229 -3.45 9.80 -9.08
CA GLY A 229 -2.46 10.43 -8.20
C GLY A 229 -1.65 9.43 -7.39
N PRO A 230 -0.85 9.90 -6.44
CA PRO A 230 0.25 9.12 -5.88
C PRO A 230 -0.18 8.22 -4.72
N MET A 231 -1.40 8.40 -4.17
CA MET A 231 -1.83 7.75 -2.94
C MET A 231 -3.20 7.06 -3.04
N TYR A 232 -3.28 5.87 -2.45
CA TYR A 232 -4.53 5.20 -2.12
C TYR A 232 -4.41 4.50 -0.76
N VAL A 233 -5.56 4.24 -0.13
CA VAL A 233 -5.66 3.49 1.13
C VAL A 233 -6.67 2.36 0.96
N VAL A 234 -6.31 1.16 1.40
CA VAL A 234 -7.14 -0.05 1.32
C VAL A 234 -6.90 -0.96 2.53
N PRO A 235 -7.87 -1.80 2.94
CA PRO A 235 -7.63 -2.82 3.96
C PRO A 235 -6.77 -3.97 3.41
N VAL A 236 -6.05 -4.69 4.27
CA VAL A 236 -5.25 -5.87 3.89
C VAL A 236 -6.12 -6.98 3.27
N THR A 237 -7.40 -7.07 3.65
CA THR A 237 -8.37 -7.97 3.03
C THR A 237 -8.51 -7.70 1.52
N MET A 238 -8.58 -6.43 1.12
CA MET A 238 -8.60 -5.99 -0.28
C MET A 238 -7.26 -6.28 -0.96
N ALA A 239 -6.14 -5.93 -0.31
CA ALA A 239 -4.80 -6.19 -0.83
C ALA A 239 -4.58 -7.69 -1.15
N SER A 240 -5.03 -8.55 -0.24
CA SER A 240 -4.97 -10.01 -0.38
C SER A 240 -5.83 -10.52 -1.53
N ARG A 241 -7.02 -9.93 -1.74
CA ARG A 241 -7.88 -10.25 -2.89
C ARG A 241 -7.23 -9.82 -4.20
N ILE A 242 -6.70 -8.60 -4.28
CA ILE A 242 -6.04 -8.08 -5.48
C ILE A 242 -4.85 -8.97 -5.85
N TYR A 243 -3.95 -9.24 -4.91
CA TYR A 243 -2.82 -10.14 -5.15
C TYR A 243 -3.25 -11.60 -5.37
N GLY A 244 -4.42 -12.00 -4.87
CA GLY A 244 -5.02 -13.31 -5.15
C GLY A 244 -5.47 -13.50 -6.60
N LEU A 245 -5.77 -12.41 -7.31
CA LEU A 245 -6.23 -12.41 -8.70
C LEU A 245 -5.09 -12.39 -9.73
N THR A 246 -3.85 -12.10 -9.29
CA THR A 246 -2.65 -11.94 -10.13
C THR A 246 -1.77 -13.18 -10.10
#